data_AF-A0A142BI12-F1
#
_entry.id   AF-A0A142BI12-F1
#
_cell.length_a   1.000
_cell.length_b   1.000
_cell.length_c   1.000
_cell.angle_alpha   90.00
_cell.angle_beta   90.00
_cell.angle_gamma   90.00
#
_symmetry.space_group_name_H-M   'P 1'
#
loop_
_entity.id
_entity.type
_entity.pdbx_description
1 polymer ?
#
loop_
_entity_poly.entity_id
_entity_poly.type
_entity_poly.pdbx_seq_one_letter_code
_entity_poly.pdbx_strand_id
1 'polypeptide(L)'
;MENIIFSQKLYDAAQDVVDGCMGYEAPACQSACPMHTDVKQYVRLAGEGQYADALNVVREKIFLPQTLGRICAHPCEQVCRRNTEFNQPISVAGIKRFIAEQADDKANWDLTVGKDSGKKVAIVGAGPAGAQAAIELRRQGHAVTLFEKLDVYGGMMRVGIPEYRLPRDVIDFEYSYLDMLGVETRFGVEIGKDIPFNELCKQFDSVILAHGAHVGSIIPVEGHQSEGVFPAVEYLKEISKTQAFPKAGKRVMVIGGGDVAMDCARSSWRIGTEAVHQCSLETMETLPASQIEIEESLEEGVLFNAGWGPKRILSENGKVTGIELQKVLSIFDEQGNFAPKYSEECRTVAVDTVIFATGQVVADITDGALEQSRGGRYVVDPQTLATAIPGVYVAGDASGGAIVIQAMALGRKAALSTDRFLNDRELNDGRDFEQEYSYDSRLNVPLPENTENQPRLHGELRDADERKRDFKQVDFGFTPEQVTLEASRCLQCSCKLCMNECVMMNDFGDCPKQLFSDFIETKSMDPLLVYSCNACDQCTIACPKDFPMKEIFLGARVDFVKANGGNSPMPGHKGINMHQKLGFSRFFTMASKG
;
A
#
# COMPACT_ATOMS: atom_id res chain seq x y z
N MET A 1 -1.71 -4.75 -49.64
CA MET A 1 -1.33 -3.36 -49.95
C MET A 1 -0.09 -3.08 -49.11
N GLU A 2 1.10 -3.24 -49.68
CA GLU A 2 2.33 -3.03 -48.91
C GLU A 2 2.82 -1.60 -49.15
N ASN A 3 3.11 -0.88 -48.07
CA ASN A 3 3.60 0.51 -47.98
C ASN A 3 2.56 1.62 -48.15
N ILE A 4 1.58 1.69 -47.23
CA ILE A 4 0.76 2.89 -47.04
C ILE A 4 1.57 3.88 -46.20
N ILE A 5 1.69 5.12 -46.68
CA ILE A 5 2.32 6.21 -45.93
C ILE A 5 1.21 7.07 -45.34
N PHE A 6 0.97 6.91 -44.03
CA PHE A 6 0.05 7.75 -43.29
C PHE A 6 0.63 9.14 -43.06
N SER A 7 -0.24 10.16 -43.04
CA SER A 7 0.16 11.55 -42.84
C SER A 7 0.71 11.82 -41.43
N GLN A 8 1.67 12.76 -41.32
CA GLN A 8 2.23 13.15 -40.01
C GLN A 8 1.16 13.66 -39.04
N LYS A 9 0.18 14.44 -39.53
CA LYS A 9 -0.96 14.90 -38.73
C LYS A 9 -1.70 13.73 -38.04
N LEU A 10 -1.78 12.58 -38.71
CA LEU A 10 -2.46 11.41 -38.18
C LEU A 10 -1.64 10.73 -37.06
N TYR A 11 -0.32 10.67 -37.23
CA TYR A 11 0.58 10.23 -36.15
C TYR A 11 0.52 11.18 -34.95
N ASP A 12 0.55 12.49 -35.17
CA ASP A 12 0.49 13.48 -34.09
C ASP A 12 -0.84 13.37 -33.31
N ALA A 13 -1.96 13.23 -34.02
CA ALA A 13 -3.27 13.04 -33.40
C ALA A 13 -3.40 11.69 -32.69
N ALA A 14 -2.84 10.61 -33.25
CA ALA A 14 -2.79 9.30 -32.61
C ALA A 14 -1.96 9.35 -31.32
N GLN A 15 -0.81 10.05 -31.33
CA GLN A 15 0.06 10.21 -30.17
C GLN A 15 -0.65 10.97 -29.04
N ASP A 16 -1.39 12.03 -29.36
CA ASP A 16 -2.20 12.77 -28.38
C ASP A 16 -3.23 11.85 -27.67
N VAL A 17 -3.86 10.93 -28.43
CA VAL A 17 -4.74 9.92 -27.83
C VAL A 17 -3.94 8.94 -26.96
N VAL A 18 -2.79 8.45 -27.41
CA VAL A 18 -1.96 7.51 -26.64
C VAL A 18 -1.52 8.12 -25.30
N ASP A 19 -1.12 9.38 -25.31
CA ASP A 19 -0.62 10.09 -24.12
C ASP A 19 -1.76 10.45 -23.16
N GLY A 20 -2.90 10.91 -23.71
CA GLY A 20 -4.03 11.41 -22.93
C GLY A 20 -5.06 10.35 -22.51
N CYS A 21 -5.18 9.23 -23.23
CA CYS A 21 -6.23 8.25 -22.99
C CYS A 21 -6.00 7.53 -21.65
N MET A 22 -7.05 7.47 -20.84
CA MET A 22 -7.04 6.84 -19.52
C MET A 22 -7.48 5.36 -19.56
N GLY A 23 -7.60 4.75 -20.74
CA GLY A 23 -8.18 3.41 -20.93
C GLY A 23 -7.42 2.27 -20.24
N TYR A 24 -6.14 2.49 -19.94
CA TYR A 24 -5.27 1.60 -19.15
C TYR A 24 -4.86 2.19 -17.80
N GLU A 25 -5.41 3.35 -17.44
CA GLU A 25 -5.13 3.99 -16.17
C GLU A 25 -5.73 3.16 -15.02
N ALA A 26 -4.89 2.77 -14.06
CA ALA A 26 -5.33 2.02 -12.89
C ALA A 26 -6.29 2.85 -12.04
N PRO A 27 -7.28 2.24 -11.36
CA PRO A 27 -8.10 2.95 -10.38
C PRO A 27 -7.25 3.44 -9.20
N ALA A 28 -7.65 4.56 -8.59
CA ALA A 28 -6.91 5.17 -7.48
C ALA A 28 -6.65 4.20 -6.31
N CYS A 29 -7.60 3.31 -6.00
CA CYS A 29 -7.41 2.32 -4.93
C CYS A 29 -6.29 1.31 -5.23
N GLN A 30 -6.03 0.99 -6.50
CA GLN A 30 -4.94 0.10 -6.91
C GLN A 30 -3.61 0.86 -7.01
N SER A 31 -3.62 2.08 -7.57
CA SER A 31 -2.40 2.89 -7.69
C SER A 31 -1.86 3.36 -6.34
N ALA A 32 -2.74 3.65 -5.37
CA ALA A 32 -2.32 4.04 -4.02
C ALA A 32 -1.93 2.87 -3.11
N CYS A 33 -2.23 1.63 -3.51
CA CYS A 33 -1.73 0.46 -2.80
C CYS A 33 -0.25 0.24 -3.18
N PRO A 34 0.70 0.28 -2.23
CA PRO A 34 2.12 0.06 -2.56
C PRO A 34 2.44 -1.30 -3.20
N MET A 35 1.53 -2.28 -3.06
CA MET A 35 1.66 -3.61 -3.65
C MET A 35 0.82 -3.79 -4.94
N HIS A 36 0.08 -2.76 -5.36
CA HIS A 36 -0.80 -2.74 -6.53
C HIS A 36 -1.81 -3.90 -6.59
N THR A 37 -2.39 -4.28 -5.46
CA THR A 37 -3.44 -5.31 -5.42
C THR A 37 -4.68 -4.84 -6.21
N ASP A 38 -5.26 -5.71 -7.04
CA ASP A 38 -6.47 -5.39 -7.80
C ASP A 38 -7.72 -5.38 -6.90
N VAL A 39 -7.91 -4.25 -6.22
CA VAL A 39 -9.05 -4.02 -5.31
C VAL A 39 -10.39 -4.21 -6.00
N LYS A 40 -10.53 -3.77 -7.25
CA LYS A 40 -11.81 -3.83 -7.94
C LYS A 40 -12.23 -5.26 -8.19
N GLN A 41 -11.29 -6.08 -8.66
CA GLN A 41 -11.55 -7.45 -9.05
C GLN A 41 -11.91 -8.30 -7.84
N TYR A 42 -11.12 -8.31 -6.76
CA TYR A 42 -11.47 -9.15 -5.60
C TYR A 42 -12.72 -8.64 -4.87
N VAL A 43 -12.99 -7.33 -4.85
CA VAL A 43 -14.25 -6.81 -4.28
C VAL A 43 -15.45 -7.28 -5.10
N ARG A 44 -15.37 -7.23 -6.44
CA ARG A 44 -16.42 -7.74 -7.32
C ARG A 44 -16.68 -9.24 -7.08
N LEU A 45 -15.62 -10.04 -7.14
CA LEU A 45 -15.69 -11.50 -6.94
C LEU A 45 -16.28 -11.85 -5.56
N ALA A 46 -15.88 -11.13 -4.52
CA ALA A 46 -16.46 -11.31 -3.18
C ALA A 46 -17.95 -10.96 -3.14
N GLY A 47 -18.38 -9.89 -3.80
CA GLY A 47 -19.80 -9.54 -3.93
C GLY A 47 -20.62 -10.62 -4.65
N GLU A 48 -20.01 -11.32 -5.60
CA GLU A 48 -20.58 -12.43 -6.37
C GLU A 48 -20.50 -13.79 -5.63
N GLY A 49 -19.94 -13.83 -4.42
CA GLY A 49 -19.78 -15.07 -3.63
C GLY A 49 -18.62 -15.96 -4.08
N GLN A 50 -17.75 -15.49 -4.99
CA GLN A 50 -16.62 -16.23 -5.54
C GLN A 50 -15.36 -16.04 -4.69
N TYR A 51 -15.38 -16.51 -3.44
CA TYR A 51 -14.34 -16.20 -2.45
C TYR A 51 -12.97 -16.82 -2.78
N ALA A 52 -12.92 -18.02 -3.34
CA ALA A 52 -11.66 -18.65 -3.74
C ALA A 52 -10.95 -17.86 -4.86
N ASP A 53 -11.70 -17.44 -5.89
CA ASP A 53 -11.17 -16.62 -6.97
C ASP A 53 -10.77 -15.23 -6.47
N ALA A 54 -11.58 -14.64 -5.57
CA ALA A 54 -11.24 -13.37 -4.93
C ALA A 54 -9.92 -13.48 -4.12
N LEU A 55 -9.71 -14.59 -3.41
CA LEU A 55 -8.48 -14.82 -2.66
C LEU A 55 -7.27 -14.98 -3.58
N ASN A 56 -7.43 -15.69 -4.71
CA ASN A 56 -6.36 -15.82 -5.70
C ASN A 56 -5.87 -14.45 -6.18
N VAL A 57 -6.80 -13.54 -6.52
CA VAL A 57 -6.49 -12.16 -6.91
C VAL A 57 -5.75 -11.40 -5.79
N VAL A 58 -6.13 -11.59 -4.52
CA VAL A 58 -5.39 -10.99 -3.39
C VAL A 58 -3.97 -11.58 -3.30
N ARG A 59 -3.84 -12.91 -3.39
CA ARG A 59 -2.59 -13.65 -3.23
C ARG A 59 -1.58 -13.46 -4.37
N GLU A 60 -2.02 -12.97 -5.54
CA GLU A 60 -1.11 -12.53 -6.61
C GLU A 60 -0.07 -11.52 -6.11
N LYS A 61 -0.49 -10.61 -5.22
CA LYS A 61 0.37 -9.54 -4.71
C LYS A 61 0.64 -9.64 -3.21
N ILE A 62 -0.21 -10.31 -2.44
CA ILE A 62 -0.20 -10.25 -0.97
C ILE A 62 -0.13 -11.64 -0.35
N PHE A 63 0.94 -11.94 0.39
CA PHE A 63 1.03 -13.20 1.16
C PHE A 63 0.39 -13.12 2.55
N LEU A 64 0.00 -11.93 3.00
CA LEU A 64 -0.59 -11.62 4.31
C LEU A 64 -2.08 -11.16 4.22
N PRO A 65 -2.98 -11.85 3.49
CA PRO A 65 -4.34 -11.37 3.28
C PRO A 65 -5.16 -11.24 4.58
N GLN A 66 -5.03 -12.17 5.52
CA GLN A 66 -5.72 -12.17 6.82
C GLN A 66 -5.17 -11.09 7.76
N THR A 67 -3.85 -10.92 7.80
CA THR A 67 -3.20 -9.88 8.60
C THR A 67 -3.54 -8.49 8.07
N LEU A 68 -3.37 -8.23 6.78
CA LEU A 68 -3.69 -6.93 6.16
C LEU A 68 -5.20 -6.67 6.03
N GLY A 69 -6.04 -7.68 6.26
CA GLY A 69 -7.46 -7.50 6.46
C GLY A 69 -7.81 -6.93 7.85
N ARG A 70 -6.91 -7.08 8.82
CA ARG A 70 -7.10 -6.62 10.22
C ARG A 70 -6.41 -5.29 10.53
N ILE A 71 -5.18 -5.10 10.04
CA ILE A 71 -4.30 -4.02 10.54
C ILE A 71 -3.71 -3.10 9.48
N CYS A 72 -4.11 -3.24 8.22
CA CYS A 72 -3.58 -2.35 7.19
C CYS A 72 -4.09 -0.92 7.42
N ALA A 73 -3.29 0.09 7.03
CA ALA A 73 -3.72 1.49 7.12
C ALA A 73 -4.56 1.93 5.90
N HIS A 74 -4.82 1.02 4.97
CA HIS A 74 -5.69 1.19 3.81
C HIS A 74 -5.53 2.53 3.06
N PRO A 75 -4.32 2.88 2.56
CA PRO A 75 -4.15 4.07 1.74
C PRO A 75 -5.07 4.07 0.50
N CYS A 76 -5.43 2.88 0.01
CA CYS A 76 -6.40 2.68 -1.04
C CYS A 76 -7.83 3.16 -0.71
N GLU A 77 -8.24 3.12 0.56
CA GLU A 77 -9.55 3.63 1.00
C GLU A 77 -9.56 5.16 1.05
N GLN A 78 -8.43 5.79 1.41
CA GLN A 78 -8.30 7.25 1.48
C GLN A 78 -8.51 7.92 0.13
N VAL A 79 -8.01 7.31 -0.95
CA VAL A 79 -8.17 7.81 -2.32
C VAL A 79 -9.34 7.17 -3.08
N CYS A 80 -10.16 6.35 -2.41
CA CYS A 80 -11.32 5.73 -3.04
C CYS A 80 -12.25 6.84 -3.57
N ARG A 81 -12.77 6.69 -4.80
CA ARG A 81 -13.68 7.70 -5.37
C ARG A 81 -14.91 7.96 -4.50
N ARG A 82 -15.41 6.95 -3.77
CA ARG A 82 -16.49 7.17 -2.80
C ARG A 82 -16.05 7.96 -1.57
N ASN A 83 -14.78 7.88 -1.18
CA ASN A 83 -14.26 8.70 -0.10
C ASN A 83 -14.18 10.17 -0.52
N THR A 84 -13.63 10.44 -1.71
CA THR A 84 -13.45 11.81 -2.19
C THR A 84 -14.78 12.51 -2.48
N GLU A 85 -15.81 11.77 -2.90
CA GLU A 85 -17.12 12.33 -3.25
C GLU A 85 -18.10 12.36 -2.08
N PHE A 86 -18.03 11.35 -1.18
CA PHE A 86 -19.06 11.14 -0.15
C PHE A 86 -18.52 10.95 1.27
N ASN A 87 -17.20 10.86 1.46
CA ASN A 87 -16.56 10.44 2.71
C ASN A 87 -17.03 9.05 3.19
N GLN A 88 -17.31 8.15 2.24
CA GLN A 88 -17.83 6.80 2.50
C GLN A 88 -17.10 5.76 1.63
N PRO A 89 -15.81 5.47 1.89
CA PRO A 89 -15.03 4.51 1.10
C PRO A 89 -15.63 3.10 1.14
N ILE A 90 -15.15 2.25 0.24
CA ILE A 90 -15.35 0.80 0.36
C ILE A 90 -14.49 0.29 1.51
N SER A 91 -15.03 -0.63 2.31
CA SER A 91 -14.30 -1.36 3.36
C SER A 91 -13.47 -2.47 2.73
N VAL A 92 -12.40 -2.05 2.04
CA VAL A 92 -11.43 -2.90 1.36
C VAL A 92 -10.71 -3.81 2.37
N ALA A 93 -10.49 -3.31 3.58
CA ALA A 93 -10.01 -4.07 4.74
C ALA A 93 -10.89 -5.27 5.06
N GLY A 94 -12.16 -4.99 5.40
CA GLY A 94 -13.12 -5.96 5.88
C GLY A 94 -13.44 -7.01 4.83
N ILE A 95 -13.59 -6.59 3.57
CA ILE A 95 -13.79 -7.53 2.45
C ILE A 95 -12.58 -8.46 2.30
N LYS A 96 -11.34 -7.94 2.33
CA LYS A 96 -10.12 -8.77 2.25
C LYS A 96 -10.03 -9.78 3.38
N ARG A 97 -10.31 -9.34 4.61
CA ARG A 97 -10.34 -10.20 5.79
C ARG A 97 -11.33 -11.34 5.60
N PHE A 98 -12.56 -11.00 5.22
CA PHE A 98 -13.62 -11.98 5.00
C PHE A 98 -13.24 -13.01 3.93
N ILE A 99 -12.76 -12.56 2.77
CA ILE A 99 -12.29 -13.45 1.69
C ILE A 99 -11.29 -14.47 2.22
N ALA A 100 -10.30 -13.99 2.98
CA ALA A 100 -9.23 -14.82 3.50
C ALA A 100 -9.73 -15.81 4.58
N GLU A 101 -10.60 -15.38 5.48
CA GLU A 101 -11.20 -16.27 6.49
C GLU A 101 -12.08 -17.38 5.88
N GLN A 102 -12.70 -17.12 4.72
CA GLN A 102 -13.54 -18.10 4.04
C GLN A 102 -12.77 -19.11 3.17
N ALA A 103 -11.66 -18.69 2.55
CA ALA A 103 -11.07 -19.44 1.44
C ALA A 103 -9.59 -19.80 1.60
N ASP A 104 -8.88 -19.28 2.62
CA ASP A 104 -7.44 -19.42 2.69
C ASP A 104 -7.00 -20.78 3.26
N ASP A 105 -6.51 -21.63 2.36
CA ASP A 105 -6.05 -22.98 2.64
C ASP A 105 -4.62 -23.17 2.12
N LYS A 106 -3.73 -23.67 3.00
CA LYS A 106 -2.33 -23.96 2.69
C LYS A 106 -2.18 -24.96 1.54
N ALA A 107 -3.13 -25.87 1.35
CA ALA A 107 -3.11 -26.85 0.28
C ALA A 107 -3.19 -26.22 -1.12
N ASN A 108 -3.71 -24.99 -1.22
CA ASN A 108 -3.91 -24.26 -2.47
C ASN A 108 -2.87 -23.16 -2.71
N TRP A 109 -1.87 -23.03 -1.85
CA TRP A 109 -0.84 -22.01 -2.00
C TRP A 109 0.10 -22.32 -3.16
N ASP A 110 0.42 -21.29 -3.94
CA ASP A 110 1.40 -21.37 -5.01
C ASP A 110 2.83 -21.46 -4.44
N LEU A 111 3.40 -22.65 -4.45
CA LEU A 111 4.78 -22.90 -4.00
C LEU A 111 5.80 -22.91 -5.16
N THR A 112 5.45 -22.34 -6.31
CA THR A 112 6.33 -22.33 -7.48
C THR A 112 7.59 -21.52 -7.17
N VAL A 113 8.74 -22.13 -7.41
CA VAL A 113 10.06 -21.51 -7.29
C VAL A 113 10.86 -21.68 -8.58
N GLY A 114 11.71 -20.69 -8.87
CA GLY A 114 12.62 -20.72 -10.01
C GLY A 114 13.66 -21.83 -9.90
N LYS A 115 14.37 -22.07 -11.01
CA LYS A 115 15.50 -23.01 -11.02
C LYS A 115 16.58 -22.53 -10.06
N ASP A 116 17.24 -23.48 -9.40
CA ASP A 116 18.36 -23.14 -8.51
C ASP A 116 19.42 -22.31 -9.25
N SER A 117 19.59 -21.08 -8.77
CA SER A 117 20.55 -20.10 -9.31
C SER A 117 21.96 -20.33 -8.80
N GLY A 118 22.14 -21.14 -7.74
CA GLY A 118 23.41 -21.32 -7.04
C GLY A 118 23.84 -20.13 -6.16
N LYS A 119 23.01 -19.07 -6.07
CA LYS A 119 23.29 -17.86 -5.29
C LYS A 119 22.63 -17.91 -3.90
N LYS A 120 23.30 -17.34 -2.91
CA LYS A 120 22.86 -17.30 -1.49
C LYS A 120 22.61 -15.87 -1.04
N VAL A 121 21.44 -15.62 -0.46
CA VAL A 121 21.06 -14.31 0.07
C VAL A 121 20.76 -14.41 1.57
N ALA A 122 21.36 -13.53 2.36
CA ALA A 122 20.99 -13.33 3.76
C ALA A 122 19.97 -12.20 3.88
N ILE A 123 18.93 -12.42 4.68
CA ILE A 123 17.95 -11.39 5.02
C ILE A 123 17.93 -11.23 6.54
N VAL A 124 18.15 -10.03 7.05
CA VAL A 124 18.21 -9.74 8.48
C VAL A 124 16.87 -9.17 8.94
N GLY A 125 16.13 -9.93 9.73
CA GLY A 125 14.80 -9.61 10.22
C GLY A 125 13.70 -10.36 9.46
N ALA A 126 12.83 -11.04 10.20
CA ALA A 126 11.71 -11.81 9.68
C ALA A 126 10.36 -11.08 9.90
N GLY A 127 10.39 -9.75 9.80
CA GLY A 127 9.20 -8.93 9.67
C GLY A 127 8.66 -8.87 8.23
N PRO A 128 7.61 -8.07 7.97
CA PRO A 128 6.92 -8.04 6.67
C PRO A 128 7.83 -7.76 5.46
N ALA A 129 8.81 -6.86 5.60
CA ALA A 129 9.77 -6.55 4.54
C ALA A 129 10.68 -7.73 4.22
N GLY A 130 11.28 -8.35 5.24
CA GLY A 130 12.18 -9.49 5.08
C GLY A 130 11.46 -10.72 4.54
N ALA A 131 10.25 -10.99 5.03
CA ALA A 131 9.41 -12.08 4.53
C ALA A 131 9.01 -11.88 3.06
N GLN A 132 8.57 -10.68 2.66
CA GLN A 132 8.26 -10.41 1.26
C GLN A 132 9.51 -10.57 0.38
N ALA A 133 10.65 -10.03 0.81
CA ALA A 133 11.91 -10.17 0.07
C ALA A 133 12.32 -11.65 -0.09
N ALA A 134 12.16 -12.46 0.96
CA ALA A 134 12.43 -13.90 0.92
C ALA A 134 11.57 -14.61 -0.12
N ILE A 135 10.26 -14.31 -0.16
CA ILE A 135 9.33 -14.90 -1.13
C ILE A 135 9.75 -14.59 -2.57
N GLU A 136 10.03 -13.31 -2.86
CA GLU A 136 10.42 -12.89 -4.22
C GLU A 136 11.73 -13.56 -4.64
N LEU A 137 12.76 -13.58 -3.79
CA LEU A 137 14.05 -14.20 -4.09
C LEU A 137 13.97 -15.73 -4.23
N ARG A 138 13.14 -16.39 -3.41
CA ARG A 138 12.87 -17.83 -3.57
C ARG A 138 12.18 -18.11 -4.89
N ARG A 139 11.22 -17.28 -5.31
CA ARG A 139 10.57 -17.38 -6.62
C ARG A 139 11.54 -17.21 -7.79
N GLN A 140 12.61 -16.42 -7.64
CA GLN A 140 13.69 -16.34 -8.62
C GLN A 140 14.70 -17.51 -8.56
N GLY A 141 14.60 -18.39 -7.56
CA GLY A 141 15.46 -19.56 -7.43
C GLY A 141 16.75 -19.34 -6.63
N HIS A 142 16.85 -18.25 -5.87
CA HIS A 142 17.97 -18.03 -4.94
C HIS A 142 17.77 -18.78 -3.63
N ALA A 143 18.84 -19.28 -3.02
CA ALA A 143 18.80 -19.81 -1.66
C ALA A 143 18.74 -18.63 -0.67
N VAL A 144 17.76 -18.67 0.24
CA VAL A 144 17.50 -17.56 1.19
C VAL A 144 17.63 -18.05 2.62
N THR A 145 18.42 -17.33 3.42
CA THR A 145 18.50 -17.51 4.87
C THR A 145 18.03 -16.25 5.58
N LEU A 146 16.96 -16.36 6.38
CA LEU A 146 16.48 -15.32 7.28
C LEU A 146 17.18 -15.43 8.64
N PHE A 147 17.70 -14.32 9.14
CA PHE A 147 18.25 -14.20 10.49
C PHE A 147 17.32 -13.34 11.33
N GLU A 148 16.71 -13.93 12.36
CA GLU A 148 15.74 -13.26 13.23
C GLU A 148 16.25 -13.26 14.67
N LYS A 149 16.25 -12.07 15.29
CA LYS A 149 16.69 -11.87 16.68
C LYS A 149 15.73 -12.51 17.67
N LEU A 150 14.44 -12.48 17.37
CA LEU A 150 13.41 -13.10 18.19
C LEU A 150 13.33 -14.61 17.92
N ASP A 151 12.56 -15.29 18.75
CA ASP A 151 12.24 -16.70 18.68
C ASP A 151 11.02 -17.00 17.78
N VAL A 152 10.54 -15.98 17.06
CA VAL A 152 9.23 -15.97 16.39
C VAL A 152 9.25 -15.09 15.14
N TYR A 153 8.39 -15.40 14.17
CA TYR A 153 8.19 -14.62 12.96
C TYR A 153 7.46 -13.27 13.21
N GLY A 154 7.37 -12.42 12.18
CA GLY A 154 6.46 -11.27 12.16
C GLY A 154 7.02 -9.96 12.71
N GLY A 155 8.18 -9.95 13.37
CA GLY A 155 8.85 -8.72 13.82
C GLY A 155 7.93 -7.79 14.65
N MET A 156 8.03 -6.47 14.42
CA MET A 156 7.18 -5.47 15.10
C MET A 156 5.68 -5.66 14.87
N MET A 157 5.26 -6.30 13.78
CA MET A 157 3.85 -6.62 13.57
C MET A 157 3.34 -7.64 14.60
N ARG A 158 4.19 -8.60 15.01
CA ARG A 158 3.85 -9.61 16.03
C ARG A 158 4.04 -9.11 17.45
N VAL A 159 5.04 -8.27 17.71
CA VAL A 159 5.36 -7.85 19.09
C VAL A 159 4.92 -6.43 19.44
N GLY A 160 4.63 -5.60 18.44
CA GLY A 160 4.13 -4.24 18.62
C GLY A 160 2.62 -4.16 18.58
N ILE A 161 1.98 -4.86 17.64
CA ILE A 161 0.52 -4.84 17.51
C ILE A 161 -0.11 -5.79 18.53
N PRO A 162 -1.06 -5.34 19.36
CA PRO A 162 -1.73 -6.19 20.33
C PRO A 162 -2.49 -7.37 19.72
N GLU A 163 -2.51 -8.49 20.43
CA GLU A 163 -3.13 -9.75 19.98
C GLU A 163 -4.64 -9.63 19.73
N TYR A 164 -5.33 -8.73 20.44
CA TYR A 164 -6.76 -8.48 20.24
C TYR A 164 -7.08 -7.81 18.89
N ARG A 165 -6.09 -7.21 18.22
CA ARG A 165 -6.18 -6.67 16.84
C ARG A 165 -5.65 -7.69 15.84
N LEU A 166 -4.52 -8.32 16.17
CA LEU A 166 -3.84 -9.28 15.29
C LEU A 166 -3.49 -10.58 16.04
N PRO A 167 -4.37 -11.60 15.93
CA PRO A 167 -4.14 -12.92 16.53
C PRO A 167 -2.82 -13.55 16.06
N ARG A 168 -2.13 -14.25 16.97
CA ARG A 168 -0.79 -14.80 16.68
C ARG A 168 -0.84 -16.01 15.75
N ASP A 169 -1.89 -16.81 15.86
CA ASP A 169 -2.17 -17.95 14.99
C ASP A 169 -2.38 -17.54 13.53
N VAL A 170 -2.96 -16.36 13.27
CA VAL A 170 -3.07 -15.78 11.92
C VAL A 170 -1.69 -15.50 11.34
N ILE A 171 -0.80 -14.87 12.12
CA ILE A 171 0.57 -14.60 11.70
C ILE A 171 1.31 -15.92 11.43
N ASP A 172 1.24 -16.87 12.38
CA ASP A 172 1.92 -18.15 12.28
C ASP A 172 1.39 -18.97 11.09
N PHE A 173 0.08 -18.89 10.80
CA PHE A 173 -0.52 -19.46 9.60
C PHE A 173 0.12 -18.87 8.35
N GLU A 174 0.04 -17.56 8.14
CA GLU A 174 0.53 -16.94 6.91
C GLU A 174 2.06 -17.02 6.73
N TYR A 175 2.83 -16.95 7.81
CA TYR A 175 4.30 -17.05 7.75
C TYR A 175 4.80 -18.48 7.51
N SER A 176 4.00 -19.51 7.81
CA SER A 176 4.37 -20.89 7.45
C SER A 176 4.56 -21.09 5.94
N TYR A 177 4.05 -20.16 5.12
CA TYR A 177 4.33 -20.10 3.68
C TYR A 177 5.82 -19.98 3.37
N LEU A 178 6.61 -19.28 4.20
CA LEU A 178 8.06 -19.15 4.02
C LEU A 178 8.76 -20.51 4.12
N ASP A 179 8.39 -21.31 5.14
CA ASP A 179 8.94 -22.64 5.34
C ASP A 179 8.54 -23.56 4.17
N MET A 180 7.30 -23.46 3.69
CA MET A 180 6.80 -24.23 2.54
C MET A 180 7.50 -23.87 1.22
N LEU A 181 7.96 -22.62 1.07
CA LEU A 181 8.80 -22.18 -0.07
C LEU A 181 10.29 -22.57 0.07
N GLY A 182 10.67 -23.19 1.19
CA GLY A 182 12.04 -23.62 1.47
C GLY A 182 12.96 -22.47 1.89
N VAL A 183 12.44 -21.44 2.55
CA VAL A 183 13.28 -20.43 3.22
C VAL A 183 13.88 -21.03 4.48
N GLU A 184 15.19 -20.90 4.68
CA GLU A 184 15.85 -21.26 5.94
C GLU A 184 15.73 -20.10 6.92
N THR A 185 15.21 -20.32 8.13
CA THR A 185 15.15 -19.28 9.17
C THR A 185 15.98 -19.68 10.39
N ARG A 186 16.81 -18.73 10.84
CA ARG A 186 17.64 -18.83 12.06
C ARG A 186 17.13 -17.85 13.09
N PHE A 187 16.32 -18.35 14.02
CA PHE A 187 15.81 -17.61 15.17
C PHE A 187 16.86 -17.44 16.26
N GLY A 188 16.68 -16.41 17.10
CA GLY A 188 17.57 -16.10 18.21
C GLY A 188 18.96 -15.60 17.79
N VAL A 189 19.12 -15.13 16.55
CA VAL A 189 20.40 -14.63 16.01
C VAL A 189 20.33 -13.13 15.78
N GLU A 190 21.13 -12.37 16.51
CA GLU A 190 21.24 -10.92 16.36
C GLU A 190 22.48 -10.55 15.54
N ILE A 191 22.27 -10.14 14.28
CA ILE A 191 23.34 -9.60 13.44
C ILE A 191 23.88 -8.31 14.05
N GLY A 192 25.20 -8.14 13.98
CA GLY A 192 25.94 -7.07 14.66
C GLY A 192 26.40 -7.44 16.07
N LYS A 193 25.83 -8.49 16.67
CA LYS A 193 26.21 -8.99 18.01
C LYS A 193 26.71 -10.44 17.98
N ASP A 194 25.87 -11.35 17.52
CA ASP A 194 26.19 -12.78 17.46
C ASP A 194 26.98 -13.12 16.19
N ILE A 195 26.64 -12.46 15.08
CA ILE A 195 27.38 -12.52 13.82
C ILE A 195 27.71 -11.09 13.39
N PRO A 196 28.99 -10.72 13.28
CA PRO A 196 29.41 -9.42 12.75
C PRO A 196 28.88 -9.20 11.32
N PHE A 197 28.38 -7.99 11.03
CA PHE A 197 27.81 -7.65 9.72
C PHE A 197 28.80 -7.90 8.55
N ASN A 198 30.07 -7.56 8.75
CA ASN A 198 31.12 -7.79 7.75
C ASN A 198 31.41 -9.28 7.48
N GLU A 199 31.20 -10.16 8.45
CA GLU A 199 31.29 -11.61 8.26
C GLU A 199 30.09 -12.14 7.49
N LEU A 200 28.89 -11.62 7.78
CA LEU A 200 27.68 -11.96 7.04
C LEU A 200 27.84 -11.63 5.54
N CYS A 201 28.34 -10.43 5.21
CA CYS A 201 28.60 -10.01 3.83
C CYS A 201 29.66 -10.86 3.11
N LYS A 202 30.53 -11.59 3.82
CA LYS A 202 31.51 -12.50 3.21
C LYS A 202 30.95 -13.90 2.95
N GLN A 203 29.90 -14.29 3.69
CA GLN A 203 29.33 -15.63 3.63
C GLN A 203 28.21 -15.77 2.58
N PHE A 204 27.61 -14.66 2.18
CA PHE A 204 26.48 -14.59 1.26
C PHE A 204 26.81 -13.71 0.06
N ASP A 205 26.21 -14.01 -1.09
CA ASP A 205 26.41 -13.23 -2.32
C ASP A 205 25.71 -11.86 -2.26
N SER A 206 24.66 -11.75 -1.44
CA SER A 206 23.96 -10.49 -1.17
C SER A 206 23.29 -10.50 0.21
N VAL A 207 23.06 -9.30 0.78
CA VAL A 207 22.44 -9.10 2.09
C VAL A 207 21.32 -8.05 2.01
N ILE A 208 20.17 -8.35 2.60
CA ILE A 208 19.07 -7.38 2.80
C ILE A 208 18.89 -7.13 4.30
N LEU A 209 19.03 -5.88 4.73
CA LEU A 209 18.73 -5.45 6.09
C LEU A 209 17.26 -5.03 6.20
N ALA A 210 16.46 -5.82 6.91
CA ALA A 210 15.02 -5.63 7.11
C ALA A 210 14.62 -5.72 8.59
N HIS A 211 15.55 -5.37 9.49
CA HIS A 211 15.42 -5.59 10.94
C HIS A 211 14.52 -4.57 11.65
N GLY A 212 14.04 -3.52 10.96
CA GLY A 212 13.05 -2.57 11.47
C GLY A 212 13.50 -1.70 12.67
N ALA A 213 12.56 -0.91 13.20
CA ALA A 213 12.78 0.04 14.29
C ALA A 213 12.36 -0.52 15.66
N HIS A 214 13.24 -1.28 16.30
CA HIS A 214 12.95 -1.95 17.59
C HIS A 214 13.39 -1.18 18.84
N VAL A 215 13.88 0.06 18.71
CA VAL A 215 14.32 0.88 19.85
C VAL A 215 13.29 1.96 20.10
N GLY A 216 12.66 1.98 21.29
CA GLY A 216 11.73 3.04 21.67
C GLY A 216 12.44 4.30 22.17
N SER A 217 11.86 5.46 21.91
CA SER A 217 12.39 6.76 22.36
C SER A 217 11.69 7.24 23.65
N ILE A 218 12.46 7.81 24.57
CA ILE A 218 11.95 8.51 25.76
C ILE A 218 12.41 9.97 25.67
N ILE A 219 11.46 10.91 25.78
CA ILE A 219 11.77 12.35 25.77
C ILE A 219 12.41 12.73 27.12
N PRO A 220 13.51 13.50 27.14
CA PRO A 220 14.23 13.87 28.36
C PRO A 220 13.52 14.97 29.15
N VAL A 221 12.29 14.73 29.61
CA VAL A 221 11.58 15.58 30.56
C VAL A 221 12.09 15.34 31.97
N GLU A 222 12.00 16.33 32.86
CA GLU A 222 12.37 16.14 34.28
C GLU A 222 11.65 14.91 34.85
N GLY A 223 12.41 14.03 35.54
CA GLY A 223 11.88 12.79 36.13
C GLY A 223 11.78 11.59 35.17
N HIS A 224 12.17 11.70 33.90
CA HIS A 224 12.09 10.61 32.91
C HIS A 224 12.89 9.33 33.24
N GLN A 225 13.82 9.40 34.20
CA GLN A 225 14.63 8.26 34.66
C GLN A 225 14.01 7.53 35.86
N SER A 226 12.85 7.97 36.35
CA SER A 226 12.20 7.37 37.52
C SER A 226 11.73 5.94 37.23
N GLU A 227 11.72 5.09 38.25
CA GLU A 227 11.10 3.77 38.18
C GLU A 227 9.60 3.92 37.89
N GLY A 228 9.12 3.23 36.86
CA GLY A 228 7.74 3.36 36.35
C GLY A 228 7.64 4.06 34.99
N VAL A 229 8.77 4.53 34.43
CA VAL A 229 8.82 5.11 33.08
C VAL A 229 9.32 4.08 32.07
N PHE A 230 8.56 3.84 31.00
CA PHE A 230 8.89 2.85 29.98
C PHE A 230 8.68 3.39 28.55
N PRO A 231 9.45 2.93 27.56
CA PRO A 231 9.12 3.17 26.16
C PRO A 231 8.02 2.21 25.70
N ALA A 232 7.14 2.68 24.80
CA ALA A 232 6.03 1.88 24.26
C ALA A 232 6.49 0.55 23.62
N VAL A 233 7.67 0.54 22.98
CA VAL A 233 8.22 -0.67 22.36
C VAL A 233 8.52 -1.76 23.37
N GLU A 234 9.09 -1.44 24.55
CA GLU A 234 9.30 -2.43 25.62
C GLU A 234 7.95 -2.91 26.16
N TYR A 235 7.05 -1.95 26.41
CA TYR A 235 5.74 -2.20 27.01
C TYR A 235 4.89 -3.16 26.18
N LEU A 236 4.67 -2.84 24.90
CA LEU A 236 3.85 -3.66 24.00
C LEU A 236 4.51 -4.99 23.67
N LYS A 237 5.85 -5.04 23.56
CA LYS A 237 6.58 -6.30 23.31
C LYS A 237 6.42 -7.28 24.45
N GLU A 238 6.56 -6.82 25.69
CA GLU A 238 6.40 -7.68 26.87
C GLU A 238 4.95 -8.13 27.04
N ILE A 239 3.97 -7.24 26.86
CA ILE A 239 2.55 -7.60 26.87
C ILE A 239 2.24 -8.61 25.75
N SER A 240 2.77 -8.42 24.55
CA SER A 240 2.56 -9.35 23.43
C SER A 240 3.16 -10.74 23.68
N LYS A 241 4.21 -10.84 24.51
CA LYS A 241 4.85 -12.11 24.84
C LYS A 241 4.23 -12.80 26.06
N THR A 242 3.71 -12.04 27.01
CA THR A 242 3.34 -12.56 28.34
C THR A 242 1.89 -12.29 28.75
N GLN A 243 1.16 -11.48 27.96
CA GLN A 243 -0.15 -10.92 28.30
C GLN A 243 -0.17 -10.15 29.64
N ALA A 244 1.00 -9.70 30.09
CA ALA A 244 1.20 -8.98 31.32
C ALA A 244 2.31 -7.94 31.18
N PHE A 245 2.36 -7.00 32.11
CA PHE A 245 3.52 -6.15 32.31
C PHE A 245 3.75 -5.98 33.82
N PRO A 246 4.47 -6.90 34.49
CA PRO A 246 4.57 -6.92 35.95
C PRO A 246 5.16 -5.65 36.56
N LYS A 247 5.90 -4.85 35.78
CA LYS A 247 6.50 -3.59 36.22
C LYS A 247 5.50 -2.41 36.18
N ALA A 248 4.32 -2.57 35.59
CA ALA A 248 3.28 -1.54 35.56
C ALA A 248 2.48 -1.57 36.86
N GLY A 249 2.12 -0.38 37.35
CA GLY A 249 1.18 -0.21 38.44
C GLY A 249 -0.27 -0.16 37.96
N LYS A 250 -1.14 0.49 38.73
CA LYS A 250 -2.59 0.50 38.49
C LYS A 250 -3.08 1.71 37.72
N ARG A 251 -2.27 2.77 37.63
CA ARG A 251 -2.68 4.05 37.02
C ARG A 251 -1.64 4.45 35.99
N VAL A 252 -1.99 4.34 34.72
CA VAL A 252 -1.07 4.52 33.60
C VAL A 252 -1.32 5.86 32.91
N MET A 253 -0.25 6.59 32.62
CA MET A 253 -0.25 7.68 31.64
C MET A 253 0.46 7.23 30.37
N VAL A 254 -0.20 7.33 29.22
CA VAL A 254 0.41 7.13 27.90
C VAL A 254 0.64 8.48 27.24
N ILE A 255 1.88 8.75 26.84
CA ILE A 255 2.29 9.99 26.16
C ILE A 255 2.41 9.70 24.66
N GLY A 256 1.56 10.34 23.84
CA GLY A 256 1.54 10.21 22.38
C GLY A 256 0.11 10.20 21.83
N GLY A 257 -0.08 10.66 20.59
CA GLY A 257 -1.40 10.75 19.95
C GLY A 257 -1.66 9.76 18.80
N GLY A 258 -0.67 8.93 18.42
CA GLY A 258 -0.80 7.97 17.31
C GLY A 258 -1.33 6.59 17.72
N ASP A 259 -1.49 5.69 16.75
CA ASP A 259 -2.03 4.33 16.99
C ASP A 259 -1.26 3.54 18.06
N VAL A 260 0.08 3.67 18.12
CA VAL A 260 0.90 3.02 19.15
C VAL A 260 0.50 3.47 20.57
N ALA A 261 0.09 4.73 20.73
CA ALA A 261 -0.39 5.23 22.01
C ALA A 261 -1.76 4.64 22.38
N MET A 262 -2.65 4.48 21.39
CA MET A 262 -3.95 3.82 21.59
C MET A 262 -3.75 2.34 21.94
N ASP A 263 -2.85 1.64 21.25
CA ASP A 263 -2.48 0.25 21.56
C ASP A 263 -1.94 0.13 22.99
N CYS A 264 -1.08 1.06 23.43
CA CYS A 264 -0.60 1.09 24.82
C CYS A 264 -1.72 1.32 25.82
N ALA A 265 -2.60 2.28 25.55
CA ALA A 265 -3.70 2.64 26.44
C ALA A 265 -4.69 1.48 26.59
N ARG A 266 -5.13 0.91 25.47
CA ARG A 266 -6.07 -0.21 25.44
C ARG A 266 -5.48 -1.50 26.00
N SER A 267 -4.20 -1.78 25.72
CA SER A 267 -3.51 -2.94 26.32
C SER A 267 -3.36 -2.81 27.83
N SER A 268 -3.29 -1.58 28.37
CA SER A 268 -3.19 -1.34 29.82
C SER A 268 -4.42 -1.85 30.56
N TRP A 269 -5.63 -1.64 30.01
CA TRP A 269 -6.86 -2.20 30.60
C TRP A 269 -6.82 -3.73 30.75
N ARG A 270 -6.27 -4.41 29.74
CA ARG A 270 -6.23 -5.87 29.64
C ARG A 270 -5.24 -6.52 30.62
N ILE A 271 -4.27 -5.75 31.11
CA ILE A 271 -3.35 -6.19 32.18
C ILE A 271 -3.82 -5.80 33.58
N GLY A 272 -5.08 -5.33 33.73
CA GLY A 272 -5.72 -5.11 35.02
C GLY A 272 -5.41 -3.78 35.69
N THR A 273 -5.21 -2.72 34.90
CA THR A 273 -5.13 -1.34 35.41
C THR A 273 -6.50 -0.82 35.83
N GLU A 274 -6.50 0.16 36.74
CA GLU A 274 -7.71 0.78 37.29
C GLU A 274 -8.02 2.14 36.63
N ALA A 275 -6.99 2.82 36.13
CA ALA A 275 -7.14 4.06 35.38
C ALA A 275 -6.11 4.15 34.27
N VAL A 276 -6.56 4.54 33.07
CA VAL A 276 -5.70 4.76 31.91
C VAL A 276 -5.93 6.17 31.40
N HIS A 277 -4.88 6.97 31.42
CA HIS A 277 -4.84 8.31 30.87
C HIS A 277 -3.98 8.32 29.62
N GLN A 278 -4.37 9.14 28.65
CA GLN A 278 -3.56 9.46 27.49
C GLN A 278 -3.31 10.97 27.49
N CYS A 279 -2.13 11.43 27.08
CA CYS A 279 -1.88 12.84 26.75
C CYS A 279 -1.12 12.97 25.43
N SER A 280 -1.38 14.07 24.72
CA SER A 280 -0.81 14.37 23.41
C SER A 280 -0.71 15.87 23.20
N LEU A 281 0.18 16.26 22.27
CA LEU A 281 0.31 17.65 21.89
C LEU A 281 -0.89 18.12 21.07
N GLU A 282 -1.42 17.21 20.26
CA GLU A 282 -2.58 17.36 19.39
C GLU A 282 -3.88 17.40 20.19
N THR A 283 -4.87 18.13 19.67
CA THR A 283 -6.24 18.16 20.18
C THR A 283 -6.99 16.90 19.76
N MET A 284 -8.19 16.66 20.33
CA MET A 284 -9.01 15.51 19.94
C MET A 284 -9.32 15.50 18.44
N GLU A 285 -9.51 16.67 17.81
CA GLU A 285 -9.81 16.77 16.37
C GLU A 285 -8.59 16.52 15.47
N THR A 286 -7.39 16.57 16.04
CA THR A 286 -6.12 16.54 15.28
C THR A 286 -5.21 15.39 15.70
N LEU A 287 -5.73 14.43 16.47
CA LEU A 287 -4.99 13.23 16.87
C LEU A 287 -4.50 12.47 15.63
N PRO A 288 -3.21 12.06 15.60
CA PRO A 288 -2.67 11.27 14.49
C PRO A 288 -3.21 9.83 14.40
N ALA A 289 -3.76 9.29 15.49
CA ALA A 289 -4.34 7.95 15.50
C ALA A 289 -5.53 7.86 14.55
N SER A 290 -5.77 6.66 14.03
CA SER A 290 -6.96 6.38 13.23
C SER A 290 -8.23 6.60 14.07
N GLN A 291 -9.28 7.10 13.41
CA GLN A 291 -10.54 7.45 14.07
C GLN A 291 -11.13 6.27 14.86
N ILE A 292 -11.05 5.06 14.29
CA ILE A 292 -11.52 3.83 14.95
C ILE A 292 -10.77 3.53 16.25
N GLU A 293 -9.44 3.73 16.29
CA GLU A 293 -8.65 3.50 17.50
C GLU A 293 -8.94 4.54 18.59
N ILE A 294 -9.28 5.78 18.20
CA ILE A 294 -9.71 6.82 19.13
C ILE A 294 -11.07 6.47 19.74
N GLU A 295 -12.04 6.12 18.89
CA GLU A 295 -13.40 5.74 19.30
C GLU A 295 -13.38 4.51 20.22
N GLU A 296 -12.67 3.46 19.83
CA GLU A 296 -12.57 2.25 20.64
C GLU A 296 -11.87 2.48 21.98
N SER A 297 -10.88 3.39 22.03
CA SER A 297 -10.23 3.79 23.28
C SER A 297 -11.16 4.56 24.21
N LEU A 298 -11.99 5.46 23.67
CA LEU A 298 -13.00 6.20 24.43
C LEU A 298 -14.06 5.25 25.00
N GLU A 299 -14.56 4.32 24.18
CA GLU A 299 -15.52 3.28 24.60
C GLU A 299 -14.96 2.40 25.73
N GLU A 300 -13.67 2.04 25.67
CA GLU A 300 -13.00 1.27 26.73
C GLU A 300 -12.72 2.08 28.01
N GLY A 301 -12.91 3.41 27.97
CA GLY A 301 -12.80 4.30 29.14
C GLY A 301 -11.44 4.98 29.29
N VAL A 302 -10.64 5.09 28.22
CA VAL A 302 -9.38 5.87 28.25
C VAL A 302 -9.68 7.35 28.47
N LEU A 303 -9.00 7.96 29.44
CA LEU A 303 -9.16 9.38 29.79
C LEU A 303 -8.19 10.24 28.98
N PHE A 304 -8.69 10.86 27.92
CA PHE A 304 -7.90 11.71 27.02
C PHE A 304 -7.55 13.07 27.63
N ASN A 305 -6.29 13.43 27.52
CA ASN A 305 -5.71 14.72 27.90
C ASN A 305 -5.13 15.41 26.66
N ALA A 306 -5.84 15.34 25.53
CA ALA A 306 -5.42 15.95 24.27
C ALA A 306 -5.23 17.48 24.39
N GLY A 307 -4.21 18.00 23.72
CA GLY A 307 -3.76 19.40 23.82
C GLY A 307 -3.00 19.71 25.11
N TRP A 308 -2.44 18.69 25.77
CA TRP A 308 -1.60 18.81 26.96
C TRP A 308 -0.36 17.94 26.83
N GLY A 309 0.81 18.57 26.95
CA GLY A 309 2.11 17.88 26.89
C GLY A 309 2.67 17.58 28.28
N PRO A 310 3.63 16.64 28.38
CA PRO A 310 4.35 16.40 29.63
C PRO A 310 5.23 17.61 29.99
N LYS A 311 5.13 18.10 31.22
CA LYS A 311 6.03 19.13 31.78
C LYS A 311 7.15 18.46 32.58
N ARG A 312 6.78 17.61 33.54
CA ARG A 312 7.69 16.79 34.36
C ARG A 312 6.97 15.61 34.98
N ILE A 313 7.74 14.57 35.30
CA ILE A 313 7.27 13.38 35.99
C ILE A 313 7.58 13.54 37.47
N LEU A 314 6.54 13.38 38.29
CA LEU A 314 6.65 13.48 39.74
C LEU A 314 7.05 12.10 40.30
N SER A 315 8.01 12.10 41.21
CA SER A 315 8.48 10.88 41.85
C SER A 315 8.77 11.06 43.34
N GLU A 316 8.57 9.98 44.10
CA GLU A 316 8.96 9.87 45.50
C GLU A 316 9.84 8.63 45.65
N ASN A 317 10.99 8.78 46.32
CA ASN A 317 12.00 7.71 46.44
C ASN A 317 12.42 7.10 45.09
N GLY A 318 12.43 7.91 44.03
CA GLY A 318 12.79 7.48 42.67
C GLY A 318 11.69 6.75 41.90
N LYS A 319 10.48 6.60 42.46
CA LYS A 319 9.34 5.94 41.83
C LYS A 319 8.26 6.93 41.44
N VAL A 320 7.65 6.75 40.26
CA VAL A 320 6.59 7.62 39.75
C VAL A 320 5.39 7.67 40.70
N THR A 321 4.92 8.88 40.99
CA THR A 321 3.69 9.15 41.78
C THR A 321 2.68 10.03 41.02
N GLY A 322 3.12 10.67 39.94
CA GLY A 322 2.26 11.45 39.06
C GLY A 322 3.01 12.08 37.90
N ILE A 323 2.29 12.85 37.11
CA ILE A 323 2.84 13.64 36.02
C ILE A 323 2.18 15.01 36.01
N GLU A 324 2.99 16.05 35.85
CA GLU A 324 2.52 17.41 35.62
C GLU A 324 2.44 17.64 34.11
N LEU A 325 1.26 18.05 33.65
CA LEU A 325 0.97 18.38 32.26
C LEU A 325 0.87 19.89 32.10
N GLN A 326 1.21 20.38 30.92
CA GLN A 326 1.12 21.79 30.54
C GLN A 326 0.29 21.97 29.27
N LYS A 327 -0.53 23.02 29.22
CA LYS A 327 -1.42 23.27 28.08
C LYS A 327 -0.62 23.67 26.85
N VAL A 328 -0.91 23.02 25.72
CA VAL A 328 -0.27 23.30 24.44
C VAL A 328 -0.96 24.48 23.77
N LEU A 329 -0.18 25.48 23.35
CA LEU A 329 -0.65 26.65 22.60
C LEU A 329 -0.46 26.46 21.10
N SER A 330 0.66 25.88 20.70
CA SER A 330 0.97 25.53 19.31
C SER A 330 1.94 24.35 19.28
N ILE A 331 1.89 23.53 18.23
CA ILE A 331 2.82 22.41 18.01
C ILE A 331 3.96 22.82 17.07
N PHE A 332 3.62 23.62 16.07
CA PHE A 332 4.54 24.08 15.04
C PHE A 332 4.79 25.60 15.17
N ASP A 333 5.95 26.05 14.72
CA ASP A 333 6.24 27.47 14.50
C ASP A 333 5.58 27.99 13.21
N GLU A 334 5.77 29.29 12.91
CA GLU A 334 5.22 29.93 11.71
C GLU A 334 5.80 29.36 10.41
N GLN A 335 6.95 28.67 10.48
CA GLN A 335 7.59 28.00 9.35
C GLN A 335 7.18 26.53 9.21
N GLY A 336 6.30 26.04 10.09
CA GLY A 336 5.85 24.65 10.11
C GLY A 336 6.83 23.67 10.76
N ASN A 337 7.91 24.14 11.39
CA ASN A 337 8.83 23.26 12.11
C ASN A 337 8.22 22.86 13.45
N PHE A 338 8.51 21.62 13.88
CA PHE A 338 8.10 21.14 15.19
C PHE A 338 8.78 21.96 16.31
N ALA A 339 8.00 22.79 16.98
CA ALA A 339 8.45 23.75 17.99
C ALA A 339 7.29 24.05 18.98
N PRO A 340 6.92 23.08 19.84
CA PRO A 340 5.75 23.21 20.67
C PRO A 340 5.90 24.34 21.69
N LYS A 341 4.87 25.20 21.78
CA LYS A 341 4.75 26.27 22.77
C LYS A 341 3.67 25.91 23.78
N TYR A 342 3.94 26.25 25.04
CA TYR A 342 3.06 25.92 26.16
C TYR A 342 2.62 27.17 26.91
N SER A 343 1.48 27.09 27.58
CA SER A 343 1.04 28.13 28.53
C SER A 343 1.55 27.83 29.94
N GLU A 344 1.35 28.77 30.86
CA GLU A 344 1.64 28.58 32.30
C GLU A 344 0.62 27.65 32.99
N GLU A 345 -0.50 27.33 32.32
CA GLU A 345 -1.55 26.47 32.86
C GLU A 345 -1.02 25.03 32.99
N CYS A 346 -0.98 24.55 34.23
CA CYS A 346 -0.51 23.22 34.57
C CYS A 346 -1.59 22.42 35.31
N ARG A 347 -1.60 21.11 35.11
CA ARG A 347 -2.43 20.18 35.88
C ARG A 347 -1.65 18.93 36.24
N THR A 348 -1.93 18.37 37.41
CA THR A 348 -1.28 17.15 37.87
C THR A 348 -2.23 15.97 37.76
N VAL A 349 -1.74 14.87 37.20
CA VAL A 349 -2.46 13.59 37.13
C VAL A 349 -1.70 12.56 37.96
N ALA A 350 -2.36 11.95 38.93
CA ALA A 350 -1.75 10.94 39.78
C ALA A 350 -1.71 9.59 39.06
N VAL A 351 -0.49 9.12 38.77
CA VAL A 351 -0.20 7.88 38.04
C VAL A 351 1.01 7.21 38.67
N ASP A 352 1.18 5.92 38.45
CA ASP A 352 2.34 5.14 38.92
C ASP A 352 3.19 4.58 37.77
N THR A 353 2.69 4.72 36.53
CA THR A 353 3.36 4.26 35.31
C THR A 353 3.22 5.31 34.21
N VAL A 354 4.31 5.59 33.50
CA VAL A 354 4.34 6.52 32.35
C VAL A 354 4.92 5.79 31.14
N ILE A 355 4.17 5.73 30.05
CA ILE A 355 4.57 5.08 28.80
C ILE A 355 4.82 6.14 27.72
N PHE A 356 6.01 6.16 27.13
CA PHE A 356 6.36 7.04 26.01
C PHE A 356 6.11 6.35 24.67
N ALA A 357 5.08 6.78 23.96
CA ALA A 357 4.73 6.37 22.59
C ALA A 357 5.11 7.46 21.58
N THR A 358 6.35 7.97 21.69
CA THR A 358 6.83 9.18 20.98
C THR A 358 7.79 8.85 19.82
N GLY A 359 7.78 7.62 19.34
CA GLY A 359 8.54 7.18 18.17
C GLY A 359 9.54 6.07 18.45
N GLN A 360 10.14 5.59 17.36
CA GLN A 360 11.05 4.45 17.33
C GLN A 360 12.30 4.80 16.52
N VAL A 361 13.40 4.15 16.84
CA VAL A 361 14.70 4.32 16.20
C VAL A 361 15.18 2.95 15.71
N VAL A 362 15.87 2.98 14.57
CA VAL A 362 16.51 1.83 13.96
C VAL A 362 17.92 1.74 14.54
N ALA A 363 18.24 0.61 15.18
CA ALA A 363 19.59 0.38 15.70
C ALA A 363 20.57 0.19 14.54
N ASP A 364 21.79 0.73 14.66
CA ASP A 364 22.87 0.38 13.74
C ASP A 364 23.40 -1.02 14.08
N ILE A 365 23.22 -1.96 13.15
CA ILE A 365 23.72 -3.35 13.25
C ILE A 365 24.97 -3.58 12.39
N THR A 366 25.47 -2.52 11.74
CA THR A 366 26.56 -2.58 10.77
C THR A 366 27.90 -2.09 11.32
N ASP A 367 27.93 -1.66 12.58
CA ASP A 367 29.10 -1.09 13.25
C ASP A 367 29.67 0.13 12.51
N GLY A 368 28.78 1.03 12.08
CA GLY A 368 29.12 2.25 11.35
C GLY A 368 29.49 2.04 9.88
N ALA A 369 29.36 0.82 9.33
CA ALA A 369 29.67 0.56 7.93
C ALA A 369 28.65 1.21 6.97
N LEU A 370 27.42 1.45 7.42
CA LEU A 370 26.40 2.19 6.68
C LEU A 370 26.01 3.48 7.40
N GLU A 371 25.80 4.54 6.64
CA GLU A 371 25.35 5.82 7.18
C GLU A 371 23.87 5.75 7.59
N GLN A 372 23.55 6.34 8.76
CA GLN A 372 22.18 6.57 9.20
C GLN A 372 21.86 8.06 9.20
N SER A 373 20.66 8.40 8.69
CA SER A 373 20.08 9.73 8.74
C SER A 373 19.65 10.13 10.17
N ARG A 374 19.29 11.40 10.35
CA ARG A 374 18.69 11.90 11.59
C ARG A 374 17.39 11.13 11.88
N GLY A 375 17.39 10.34 12.95
CA GLY A 375 16.29 9.42 13.31
C GLY A 375 16.64 7.93 13.18
N GLY A 376 17.86 7.61 12.75
CA GLY A 376 18.42 6.25 12.77
C GLY A 376 18.14 5.42 11.51
N ARG A 377 17.35 5.91 10.55
CA ARG A 377 17.11 5.17 9.29
C ARG A 377 18.36 5.18 8.42
N TYR A 378 18.67 4.06 7.77
CA TYR A 378 19.83 3.97 6.88
C TYR A 378 19.63 4.80 5.61
N VAL A 379 20.72 5.38 5.12
CA VAL A 379 20.75 6.09 3.84
C VAL A 379 20.83 5.06 2.71
N VAL A 380 19.87 5.12 1.79
CA VAL A 380 19.78 4.25 0.62
C VAL A 380 19.39 5.05 -0.62
N ASP A 381 19.66 4.47 -1.80
CA ASP A 381 19.07 4.96 -3.04
C ASP A 381 17.54 4.77 -3.00
N PRO A 382 16.72 5.81 -3.26
CA PRO A 382 15.27 5.73 -3.08
C PRO A 382 14.54 4.84 -4.11
N GLN A 383 15.17 4.59 -5.27
CA GLN A 383 14.56 3.80 -6.33
C GLN A 383 14.92 2.31 -6.20
N THR A 384 16.18 2.03 -5.89
CA THR A 384 16.74 0.67 -5.86
C THR A 384 16.92 0.11 -4.46
N LEU A 385 16.89 0.97 -3.43
CA LEU A 385 17.19 0.63 -2.03
C LEU A 385 18.63 0.13 -1.81
N ALA A 386 19.52 0.34 -2.79
CA ALA A 386 20.92 0.00 -2.68
C ALA A 386 21.62 0.90 -1.66
N THR A 387 22.59 0.32 -0.96
CA THR A 387 23.46 1.05 -0.03
C THR A 387 24.78 1.44 -0.71
N ALA A 388 25.67 2.08 0.03
CA ALA A 388 27.04 2.33 -0.42
C ALA A 388 27.89 1.04 -0.60
N ILE A 389 27.45 -0.10 -0.02
CA ILE A 389 28.13 -1.38 -0.14
C ILE A 389 27.45 -2.20 -1.25
N PRO A 390 28.16 -2.57 -2.34
CA PRO A 390 27.60 -3.40 -3.40
C PRO A 390 27.04 -4.72 -2.88
N GLY A 391 25.85 -5.11 -3.37
CA GLY A 391 25.16 -6.32 -2.94
C GLY A 391 24.49 -6.21 -1.56
N VAL A 392 24.46 -5.02 -0.94
CA VAL A 392 23.74 -4.76 0.32
C VAL A 392 22.61 -3.77 0.11
N TYR A 393 21.42 -4.13 0.59
CA TYR A 393 20.18 -3.35 0.47
C TYR A 393 19.52 -3.18 1.86
N VAL A 394 18.72 -2.13 2.05
CA VAL A 394 17.91 -1.94 3.27
C VAL A 394 16.44 -1.76 2.89
N ALA A 395 15.54 -2.42 3.61
CA ALA A 395 14.10 -2.39 3.33
C ALA A 395 13.24 -2.24 4.60
N GLY A 396 11.98 -1.89 4.41
CA GLY A 396 11.00 -1.72 5.48
C GLY A 396 11.23 -0.45 6.30
N ASP A 397 10.89 -0.48 7.59
CA ASP A 397 11.02 0.67 8.48
C ASP A 397 12.47 1.17 8.58
N ALA A 398 13.44 0.27 8.39
CA ALA A 398 14.87 0.59 8.39
C ALA A 398 15.28 1.52 7.25
N SER A 399 14.54 1.53 6.14
CA SER A 399 14.76 2.40 4.96
C SER A 399 13.66 3.46 4.79
N GLY A 400 12.70 3.57 5.71
CA GLY A 400 11.66 4.61 5.69
C GLY A 400 10.22 4.17 5.51
N GLY A 401 9.92 2.86 5.52
CA GLY A 401 8.53 2.37 5.59
C GLY A 401 7.82 2.83 6.88
N ALA A 402 6.50 3.03 6.81
CA ALA A 402 5.69 3.47 7.96
C ALA A 402 4.54 2.52 8.33
N ILE A 403 4.10 1.67 7.38
CA ILE A 403 3.00 0.71 7.57
C ILE A 403 3.35 -0.64 6.92
N VAL A 404 2.71 -1.73 7.39
CA VAL A 404 3.03 -3.10 6.96
C VAL A 404 3.04 -3.28 5.44
N ILE A 405 2.03 -2.75 4.73
CA ILE A 405 1.94 -2.87 3.27
C ILE A 405 3.08 -2.14 2.53
N GLN A 406 3.55 -1.01 3.08
CA GLN A 406 4.71 -0.30 2.53
C GLN A 406 6.00 -1.07 2.80
N ALA A 407 6.14 -1.63 4.00
CA ALA A 407 7.29 -2.46 4.35
C ALA A 407 7.41 -3.67 3.42
N MET A 408 6.29 -4.34 3.10
CA MET A 408 6.26 -5.40 2.09
C MET A 408 6.71 -4.90 0.72
N ALA A 409 6.19 -3.76 0.25
CA ALA A 409 6.57 -3.20 -1.06
C ALA A 409 8.07 -2.88 -1.13
N LEU A 410 8.65 -2.33 -0.06
CA LEU A 410 10.09 -2.10 0.04
C LEU A 410 10.88 -3.42 0.05
N GLY A 411 10.36 -4.47 0.70
CA GLY A 411 10.92 -5.82 0.64
C GLY A 411 10.96 -6.37 -0.79
N ARG A 412 9.85 -6.26 -1.53
CA ARG A 412 9.79 -6.63 -2.96
C ARG A 412 10.79 -5.83 -3.79
N LYS A 413 10.85 -4.51 -3.58
CA LYS A 413 11.77 -3.61 -4.29
C LYS A 413 13.24 -3.96 -4.06
N ALA A 414 13.62 -4.27 -2.81
CA ALA A 414 14.98 -4.71 -2.48
C ALA A 414 15.32 -6.09 -3.09
N ALA A 415 14.37 -7.03 -3.09
CA ALA A 415 14.54 -8.32 -3.76
C ALA A 415 14.74 -8.18 -5.27
N LEU A 416 13.99 -7.30 -5.95
CA LEU A 416 14.16 -7.01 -7.38
C LEU A 416 15.54 -6.43 -7.71
N SER A 417 16.09 -5.58 -6.84
CA SER A 417 17.45 -5.06 -6.98
C SER A 417 18.50 -6.15 -6.73
N THR A 418 18.28 -6.99 -5.72
CA THR A 418 19.16 -8.10 -5.36
C THR A 418 19.26 -9.13 -6.49
N ASP A 419 18.13 -9.55 -7.06
CA ASP A 419 18.08 -10.47 -8.20
C ASP A 419 18.86 -9.92 -9.41
N ARG A 420 18.66 -8.64 -9.75
CA ARG A 420 19.42 -8.00 -10.85
C ARG A 420 20.92 -8.01 -10.59
N PHE A 421 21.33 -7.63 -9.38
CA PHE A 421 22.73 -7.64 -8.98
C PHE A 421 23.35 -9.04 -9.09
N LEU A 422 22.65 -10.08 -8.63
CA LEU A 422 23.12 -11.46 -8.66
C LEU A 422 23.19 -12.07 -10.08
N ASN A 423 22.46 -11.49 -11.02
CA ASN A 423 22.44 -11.85 -12.44
C ASN A 423 23.27 -10.89 -13.31
N ASP A 424 24.15 -10.08 -12.71
CA ASP A 424 25.04 -9.14 -13.41
C ASP A 424 24.29 -8.14 -14.31
N ARG A 425 23.09 -7.72 -13.90
CA ARG A 425 22.27 -6.69 -14.57
C ARG A 425 22.34 -5.36 -13.83
N GLU A 426 22.23 -4.28 -14.59
CA GLU A 426 22.03 -2.93 -14.03
C GLU A 426 20.77 -2.90 -13.14
N LEU A 427 20.84 -2.23 -11.98
CA LEU A 427 19.75 -2.23 -11.00
C LEU A 427 18.46 -1.58 -11.53
N ASN A 428 18.59 -0.73 -12.55
CA ASN A 428 17.50 0.00 -13.17
C ASN A 428 16.92 -0.71 -14.41
N ASP A 429 17.56 -1.79 -14.87
CA ASP A 429 17.21 -2.43 -16.13
C ASP A 429 15.79 -3.02 -16.11
N GLY A 430 14.96 -2.58 -17.06
CA GLY A 430 13.57 -2.99 -17.22
C GLY A 430 12.67 -2.72 -16.02
N ARG A 431 12.95 -1.65 -15.25
CA ARG A 431 12.13 -1.24 -14.09
C ARG A 431 11.32 0.00 -14.39
N ASP A 432 10.05 -0.07 -14.02
CA ASP A 432 9.19 1.09 -13.92
C ASP A 432 9.01 1.42 -12.43
N PHE A 433 9.85 2.32 -11.92
CA PHE A 433 9.87 2.66 -10.50
C PHE A 433 8.57 3.31 -10.00
N GLU A 434 7.78 3.91 -10.89
CA GLU A 434 6.46 4.46 -10.55
C GLU A 434 5.48 3.33 -10.25
N GLN A 435 5.57 2.21 -10.98
CA GLN A 435 4.71 1.02 -10.84
C GLN A 435 5.22 0.00 -9.80
N GLU A 436 6.31 0.32 -9.10
CA GLU A 436 6.85 -0.51 -8.01
C GLU A 436 6.45 -0.01 -6.63
N TYR A 437 5.70 1.08 -6.56
CA TYR A 437 5.21 1.69 -5.33
C TYR A 437 3.96 2.52 -5.61
N SER A 438 3.38 3.14 -4.58
CA SER A 438 2.19 3.97 -4.77
C SER A 438 2.43 5.17 -5.69
N TYR A 439 1.46 5.47 -6.56
CA TYR A 439 1.44 6.66 -7.40
C TYR A 439 0.01 7.21 -7.56
N ASP A 440 -0.07 8.47 -7.99
CA ASP A 440 -1.35 9.15 -8.23
C ASP A 440 -1.92 8.76 -9.59
N SER A 441 -3.08 8.11 -9.57
CA SER A 441 -3.78 7.75 -10.81
C SER A 441 -4.29 8.99 -11.53
N ARG A 442 -4.13 9.03 -12.85
CA ARG A 442 -4.74 10.08 -13.71
C ARG A 442 -6.22 9.83 -13.98
N LEU A 443 -6.80 8.74 -13.47
CA LEU A 443 -8.16 8.30 -13.78
C LEU A 443 -9.15 9.31 -13.23
N ASN A 444 -9.76 10.08 -14.13
CA ASN A 444 -10.79 11.03 -13.79
C ASN A 444 -11.95 10.89 -14.76
N VAL A 445 -12.95 10.09 -14.37
CA VAL A 445 -14.18 9.86 -15.12
C VAL A 445 -15.37 10.36 -14.30
N PRO A 446 -16.46 10.80 -14.96
CA PRO A 446 -17.72 11.09 -14.27
C PRO A 446 -18.21 9.90 -13.44
N LEU A 447 -18.96 10.19 -12.39
CA LEU A 447 -19.64 9.15 -11.62
C LEU A 447 -20.66 8.42 -12.51
N PRO A 448 -20.86 7.10 -12.32
CA PRO A 448 -21.96 6.39 -12.94
C PRO A 448 -23.30 7.07 -12.65
N GLU A 449 -24.21 7.06 -13.62
CA GLU A 449 -25.56 7.61 -13.43
C GLU A 449 -26.26 6.94 -12.24
N ASN A 450 -27.02 7.73 -11.48
CA ASN A 450 -27.74 7.28 -10.26
C ASN A 450 -26.83 6.77 -9.13
N THR A 451 -25.56 7.21 -9.07
CA THR A 451 -24.71 6.92 -7.91
C THR A 451 -25.26 7.59 -6.64
N GLU A 452 -25.63 6.78 -5.65
CA GLU A 452 -26.15 7.25 -4.36
C GLU A 452 -25.06 7.33 -3.27
N ASN A 453 -25.23 8.27 -2.33
CA ASN A 453 -24.44 8.34 -1.11
C ASN A 453 -24.92 7.31 -0.08
N GLN A 454 -24.41 6.09 -0.21
CA GLN A 454 -24.66 4.99 0.73
C GLN A 454 -23.55 4.94 1.79
N PRO A 455 -23.89 4.81 3.09
CA PRO A 455 -22.91 4.73 4.18
C PRO A 455 -22.06 3.47 4.09
N ARG A 456 -20.82 3.56 4.60
CA ARG A 456 -19.90 2.44 4.76
C ARG A 456 -20.41 1.48 5.83
N LEU A 457 -20.33 0.18 5.53
CA LEU A 457 -20.56 -0.85 6.55
C LEU A 457 -19.32 -1.05 7.42
N HIS A 458 -19.56 -1.30 8.70
CA HIS A 458 -18.56 -1.61 9.72
C HIS A 458 -18.86 -2.99 10.30
N GLY A 459 -17.81 -3.72 10.67
CA GLY A 459 -17.95 -5.01 11.35
C GLY A 459 -18.56 -4.82 12.74
N GLU A 460 -19.14 -5.87 13.28
CA GLU A 460 -19.60 -5.85 14.67
C GLU A 460 -18.40 -6.01 15.62
N LEU A 461 -18.37 -5.18 16.66
CA LEU A 461 -17.33 -5.25 17.68
C LEU A 461 -17.87 -5.93 18.94
N ARG A 462 -16.99 -6.59 19.67
CA ARG A 462 -17.27 -7.00 21.05
C ARG A 462 -17.60 -5.79 21.92
N ASP A 463 -18.46 -6.01 22.90
CA ASP A 463 -18.81 -5.01 23.90
C ASP A 463 -17.55 -4.46 24.60
N ALA A 464 -17.52 -3.14 24.80
CA ALA A 464 -16.36 -2.44 25.34
C ALA A 464 -15.99 -2.90 26.77
N ASP A 465 -16.98 -3.21 27.62
CA ASP A 465 -16.76 -3.66 28.98
C ASP A 465 -16.23 -5.08 29.07
N GLU A 466 -16.51 -5.91 28.05
CA GLU A 466 -15.96 -7.26 27.91
C GLU A 466 -14.57 -7.24 27.27
N ARG A 467 -14.41 -6.56 26.13
CA ARG A 467 -13.17 -6.63 25.33
C ARG A 467 -11.96 -6.03 26.02
N LYS A 468 -12.16 -5.10 26.97
CA LYS A 468 -11.06 -4.52 27.75
C LYS A 468 -10.47 -5.46 28.81
N ARG A 469 -11.05 -6.65 29.01
CA ARG A 469 -10.65 -7.61 30.05
C ARG A 469 -9.79 -8.77 29.55
N ASP A 470 -9.62 -8.91 28.24
CA ASP A 470 -8.85 -9.99 27.64
C ASP A 470 -8.21 -9.57 26.30
N PHE A 471 -7.36 -10.46 25.78
CA PHE A 471 -6.67 -10.27 24.51
C PHE A 471 -7.37 -10.98 23.34
N LYS A 472 -8.61 -11.45 23.50
CA LYS A 472 -9.34 -12.08 22.40
C LYS A 472 -9.69 -11.03 21.35
N GLN A 473 -9.79 -11.47 20.11
CA GLN A 473 -10.07 -10.61 18.97
C GLN A 473 -11.32 -9.74 19.19
N VAL A 474 -11.22 -8.44 18.88
CA VAL A 474 -12.28 -7.45 19.11
C VAL A 474 -13.35 -7.43 18.02
N ASP A 475 -12.91 -7.42 16.77
CA ASP A 475 -13.77 -7.27 15.59
C ASP A 475 -14.20 -8.64 15.04
N PHE A 476 -15.50 -8.86 14.90
CA PHE A 476 -16.08 -10.08 14.32
C PHE A 476 -15.94 -10.14 12.79
N GLY A 477 -15.63 -9.03 12.13
CA GLY A 477 -15.55 -8.94 10.68
C GLY A 477 -16.94 -8.82 10.04
N PHE A 478 -17.04 -9.22 8.78
CA PHE A 478 -18.30 -9.17 8.02
C PHE A 478 -18.98 -10.53 7.92
N THR A 479 -20.30 -10.49 7.81
CA THR A 479 -21.12 -11.61 7.34
C THR A 479 -21.11 -11.68 5.80
N PRO A 480 -21.47 -12.83 5.19
CA PRO A 480 -21.63 -12.92 3.73
C PRO A 480 -22.56 -11.86 3.16
N GLU A 481 -23.68 -11.58 3.84
CA GLU A 481 -24.67 -10.57 3.43
C GLU A 481 -24.07 -9.15 3.47
N GLN A 482 -23.31 -8.83 4.52
CA GLN A 482 -22.60 -7.54 4.62
C GLN A 482 -21.54 -7.40 3.54
N VAL A 483 -20.80 -8.46 3.20
CA VAL A 483 -19.82 -8.41 2.10
C VAL A 483 -20.49 -8.16 0.76
N THR A 484 -21.59 -8.86 0.45
CA THR A 484 -22.35 -8.60 -0.78
C THR A 484 -22.85 -7.17 -0.85
N LEU A 485 -23.41 -6.65 0.25
CA LEU A 485 -23.91 -5.27 0.31
C LEU A 485 -22.77 -4.25 0.18
N GLU A 486 -21.67 -4.42 0.93
CA GLU A 486 -20.53 -3.51 0.88
C GLU A 486 -19.83 -3.52 -0.49
N ALA A 487 -19.67 -4.70 -1.10
CA ALA A 487 -19.12 -4.84 -2.44
C ALA A 487 -20.00 -4.19 -3.51
N SER A 488 -21.33 -4.23 -3.37
CA SER A 488 -22.27 -3.61 -4.31
C SER A 488 -22.13 -2.09 -4.41
N ARG A 489 -21.53 -1.44 -3.40
CA ARG A 489 -21.27 0.01 -3.39
C ARG A 489 -20.12 0.39 -4.33
N CYS A 490 -19.26 -0.56 -4.69
CA CYS A 490 -18.05 -0.33 -5.47
C CYS A 490 -18.38 0.14 -6.88
N LEU A 491 -17.88 1.32 -7.26
CA LEU A 491 -18.14 1.95 -8.56
C LEU A 491 -17.44 1.25 -9.75
N GLN A 492 -16.61 0.24 -9.50
CA GLN A 492 -15.82 -0.46 -10.54
C GLN A 492 -15.06 0.52 -11.46
N CYS A 493 -14.44 1.54 -10.86
CA CYS A 493 -13.82 2.68 -11.54
C CYS A 493 -12.91 2.25 -12.70
N SER A 494 -13.23 2.70 -13.92
CA SER A 494 -12.43 2.49 -15.13
C SER A 494 -12.78 3.53 -16.20
N CYS A 495 -11.89 3.77 -17.17
CA CYS A 495 -12.17 4.65 -18.29
C CYS A 495 -12.48 3.85 -19.56
N LYS A 496 -13.75 3.46 -19.72
CA LYS A 496 -14.26 2.77 -20.92
C LYS A 496 -15.53 3.42 -21.50
N LEU A 497 -15.81 4.68 -21.15
CA LEU A 497 -17.03 5.39 -21.57
C LEU A 497 -17.21 5.42 -23.10
N CYS A 498 -16.14 5.77 -23.83
CA CYS A 498 -16.17 5.77 -25.30
C CYS A 498 -16.41 4.37 -25.91
N MET A 499 -16.04 3.31 -25.22
CA MET A 499 -16.23 1.92 -25.67
C MET A 499 -17.70 1.49 -25.53
N ASN A 500 -18.40 1.97 -24.50
CA ASN A 500 -19.84 1.71 -24.31
C ASN A 500 -20.68 2.27 -25.47
N GLU A 501 -20.22 3.36 -26.07
CA GLU A 501 -20.89 4.02 -27.21
C GLU A 501 -20.43 3.50 -28.59
N CYS A 502 -19.39 2.66 -28.64
CA CYS A 502 -18.75 2.28 -29.91
C CYS A 502 -18.50 0.78 -30.01
N VAL A 503 -19.43 0.06 -30.65
CA VAL A 503 -19.29 -1.39 -30.95
C VAL A 503 -17.99 -1.69 -31.70
N MET A 504 -17.66 -0.88 -32.71
CA MET A 504 -16.42 -1.04 -33.49
C MET A 504 -15.19 -1.11 -32.59
N MET A 505 -15.05 -0.21 -31.60
CA MET A 505 -13.85 -0.23 -30.77
C MET A 505 -13.71 -1.53 -29.99
N ASN A 506 -14.82 -2.09 -29.50
CA ASN A 506 -14.82 -3.38 -28.78
C ASN A 506 -14.42 -4.57 -29.68
N ASP A 507 -14.66 -4.49 -30.99
CA ASP A 507 -14.31 -5.55 -31.94
C ASP A 507 -12.80 -5.55 -32.30
N PHE A 508 -12.12 -4.42 -32.17
CA PHE A 508 -10.73 -4.24 -32.62
C PHE A 508 -9.71 -4.02 -31.50
N GLY A 509 -10.12 -3.71 -30.27
CA GLY A 509 -9.20 -3.54 -29.16
C GLY A 509 -9.89 -3.24 -27.83
N ASP A 510 -9.08 -3.00 -26.79
CA ASP A 510 -9.57 -2.77 -25.43
C ASP A 510 -9.89 -1.30 -25.16
N CYS A 511 -9.16 -0.38 -25.78
CA CYS A 511 -9.38 1.07 -25.68
C CYS A 511 -8.66 1.84 -26.81
N PRO A 512 -8.99 3.13 -27.02
CA PRO A 512 -8.31 3.95 -28.01
C PRO A 512 -6.78 3.98 -27.84
N LYS A 513 -6.27 3.96 -26.60
CA LYS A 513 -4.81 3.94 -26.35
C LYS A 513 -4.14 2.76 -27.04
N GLN A 514 -4.71 1.56 -26.94
CA GLN A 514 -4.15 0.36 -27.56
C GLN A 514 -4.12 0.48 -29.08
N LEU A 515 -5.29 0.77 -29.67
CA LEU A 515 -5.46 0.87 -31.12
C LEU A 515 -4.45 1.81 -31.76
N PHE A 516 -4.19 2.95 -31.10
CA PHE A 516 -3.25 3.94 -31.62
C PHE A 516 -1.79 3.67 -31.24
N SER A 517 -1.52 2.99 -30.13
CA SER A 517 -0.16 2.51 -29.82
C SER A 517 0.27 1.49 -30.87
N ASP A 518 -0.59 0.51 -31.18
CA ASP A 518 -0.35 -0.49 -32.22
C ASP A 518 -0.13 0.16 -33.59
N PHE A 519 -0.94 1.19 -33.92
CA PHE A 519 -0.74 1.95 -35.15
C PHE A 519 0.61 2.65 -35.21
N ILE A 520 1.02 3.34 -34.13
CA ILE A 520 2.28 4.09 -34.09
C ILE A 520 3.48 3.14 -34.17
N GLU A 521 3.43 2.03 -33.45
CA GLU A 521 4.51 1.02 -33.42
C GLU A 521 4.65 0.29 -34.76
N THR A 522 3.53 -0.23 -35.28
CA THR A 522 3.54 -1.03 -36.52
C THR A 522 3.56 -0.17 -37.78
N LYS A 523 3.26 1.13 -37.65
CA LYS A 523 3.06 2.07 -38.77
C LYS A 523 1.99 1.60 -39.75
N SER A 524 1.02 0.84 -39.24
CA SER A 524 -0.02 0.18 -40.04
C SER A 524 -1.38 0.22 -39.33
N MET A 525 -2.46 0.33 -40.09
CA MET A 525 -3.82 0.14 -39.59
C MET A 525 -4.51 -0.94 -40.40
N ASP A 526 -5.40 -1.72 -39.76
CA ASP A 526 -6.32 -2.59 -40.48
C ASP A 526 -7.34 -1.71 -41.25
N PRO A 527 -7.46 -1.85 -42.59
CA PRO A 527 -8.52 -1.20 -43.34
C PRO A 527 -9.91 -1.47 -42.76
N LEU A 528 -10.17 -2.68 -42.25
CA LEU A 528 -11.48 -3.03 -41.69
C LEU A 528 -11.80 -2.17 -40.45
N LEU A 529 -10.84 -1.97 -39.55
CA LEU A 529 -10.97 -1.05 -38.41
C LEU A 529 -11.37 0.36 -38.88
N VAL A 530 -10.59 0.91 -39.81
CA VAL A 530 -10.76 2.28 -40.29
C VAL A 530 -12.09 2.48 -41.03
N TYR A 531 -12.52 1.49 -41.79
CA TYR A 531 -13.79 1.53 -42.53
C TYR A 531 -15.02 1.13 -41.69
N SER A 532 -14.83 0.54 -40.51
CA SER A 532 -15.91 0.25 -39.55
C SER A 532 -16.34 1.48 -38.73
N CYS A 533 -15.49 2.52 -38.63
CA CYS A 533 -15.84 3.77 -37.94
C CYS A 533 -16.98 4.55 -38.65
N ASN A 534 -18.12 4.77 -38.01
CA ASN A 534 -19.22 5.53 -38.63
C ASN A 534 -19.04 7.06 -38.60
N ALA A 535 -17.96 7.58 -38.00
CA ALA A 535 -17.70 9.02 -37.87
C ALA A 535 -18.87 9.80 -37.20
N CYS A 536 -19.53 9.18 -36.22
CA CYS A 536 -20.72 9.70 -35.53
C CYS A 536 -20.41 10.52 -34.27
N ASP A 537 -19.13 10.66 -33.90
CA ASP A 537 -18.62 11.43 -32.76
C ASP A 537 -19.05 10.95 -31.35
N GLN A 538 -19.83 9.87 -31.22
CA GLN A 538 -20.29 9.39 -29.90
C GLN A 538 -19.14 9.04 -28.95
N CYS A 539 -18.09 8.40 -29.47
CA CYS A 539 -16.91 8.08 -28.66
C CYS A 539 -16.19 9.33 -28.14
N THR A 540 -16.20 10.43 -28.90
CA THR A 540 -15.63 11.72 -28.50
C THR A 540 -16.52 12.44 -27.50
N ILE A 541 -17.84 12.43 -27.71
CA ILE A 541 -18.82 13.06 -26.81
C ILE A 541 -18.83 12.40 -25.43
N ALA A 542 -18.74 11.07 -25.36
CA ALA A 542 -18.71 10.33 -24.09
C ALA A 542 -17.33 10.37 -23.40
N CYS A 543 -16.29 10.83 -24.09
CA CYS A 543 -14.95 10.90 -23.52
C CYS A 543 -14.81 12.19 -22.68
N PRO A 544 -14.26 12.11 -21.45
CA PRO A 544 -13.93 13.30 -20.66
C PRO A 544 -12.73 14.08 -21.24
N LYS A 545 -12.10 13.55 -22.30
CA LYS A 545 -11.04 14.19 -23.07
C LYS A 545 -11.55 14.43 -24.49
N ASP A 546 -11.21 15.58 -25.06
CA ASP A 546 -11.66 15.98 -26.40
C ASP A 546 -10.75 15.39 -27.50
N PHE A 547 -10.82 14.07 -27.71
CA PHE A 547 -10.00 13.40 -28.72
C PHE A 547 -10.61 13.48 -30.13
N PRO A 548 -9.80 13.78 -31.17
CA PRO A 548 -10.27 13.94 -32.54
C PRO A 548 -10.45 12.60 -33.28
N MET A 549 -11.16 11.64 -32.66
CA MET A 549 -11.31 10.26 -33.14
C MET A 549 -11.81 10.19 -34.59
N LYS A 550 -12.83 10.97 -34.92
CA LYS A 550 -13.38 11.07 -36.28
C LYS A 550 -12.37 11.57 -37.29
N GLU A 551 -11.57 12.58 -36.94
CA GLU A 551 -10.54 13.10 -37.84
C GLU A 551 -9.47 12.06 -38.12
N ILE A 552 -9.06 11.30 -37.09
CA ILE A 552 -8.06 10.23 -37.24
C ILE A 552 -8.57 9.17 -38.22
N PHE A 553 -9.77 8.61 -38.01
CA PHE A 553 -10.29 7.56 -38.88
C PHE A 553 -10.64 8.06 -40.29
N LEU A 554 -11.21 9.27 -40.44
CA LEU A 554 -11.46 9.84 -41.77
C LEU A 554 -10.15 10.16 -42.50
N GLY A 555 -9.15 10.67 -41.79
CA GLY A 555 -7.81 10.90 -42.31
C GLY A 555 -7.16 9.61 -42.81
N ALA A 556 -7.26 8.53 -42.03
CA ALA A 556 -6.74 7.23 -42.42
C ALA A 556 -7.41 6.73 -43.70
N ARG A 557 -8.74 6.89 -43.85
CA ARG A 557 -9.45 6.54 -45.10
C ARG A 557 -8.91 7.31 -46.30
N VAL A 558 -8.60 8.59 -46.14
CA VAL A 558 -8.02 9.40 -47.21
C VAL A 558 -6.65 8.83 -47.60
N ASP A 559 -5.82 8.48 -46.63
CA ASP A 559 -4.49 7.91 -46.88
C ASP A 559 -4.57 6.52 -47.52
N PHE A 560 -5.53 5.67 -47.13
CA PHE A 560 -5.85 4.41 -47.82
C PHE A 560 -6.28 4.62 -49.29
N VAL A 561 -7.17 5.58 -49.54
CA VAL A 561 -7.64 5.90 -50.89
C VAL A 561 -6.50 6.43 -51.75
N LYS A 562 -5.64 7.29 -51.21
CA LYS A 562 -4.43 7.78 -51.87
C LYS A 562 -3.51 6.63 -52.26
N ALA A 563 -3.19 5.77 -51.30
CA ALA A 563 -2.30 4.63 -51.51
C ALA A 563 -2.87 3.61 -52.52
N ASN A 564 -4.19 3.52 -52.64
CA ASN A 564 -4.88 2.61 -53.56
C ASN A 564 -5.36 3.30 -54.86
N GLY A 565 -4.68 4.36 -55.30
CA GLY A 565 -4.92 5.00 -56.59
C GLY A 565 -6.32 5.61 -56.75
N GLY A 566 -6.91 6.11 -55.66
CA GLY A 566 -8.26 6.68 -55.62
C GLY A 566 -9.37 5.67 -55.35
N ASN A 567 -9.07 4.37 -55.27
CA ASN A 567 -10.07 3.34 -54.99
C ASN A 567 -10.16 3.01 -53.49
N SER A 568 -11.31 2.51 -53.05
CA SER A 568 -11.42 1.97 -51.69
C SER A 568 -10.58 0.69 -51.54
N PRO A 569 -9.87 0.49 -50.42
CA PRO A 569 -9.24 -0.79 -50.11
C PRO A 569 -10.25 -1.89 -49.76
N MET A 570 -11.51 -1.51 -49.46
CA MET A 570 -12.56 -2.43 -49.04
C MET A 570 -13.37 -2.97 -50.23
N PRO A 571 -13.45 -4.30 -50.42
CA PRO A 571 -14.29 -4.89 -51.45
C PRO A 571 -15.75 -4.44 -51.34
N GLY A 572 -16.36 -4.02 -52.45
CA GLY A 572 -17.77 -3.64 -52.50
C GLY A 572 -18.10 -2.21 -52.01
N HIS A 573 -17.13 -1.45 -51.48
CA HIS A 573 -17.34 -0.08 -51.00
C HIS A 573 -17.38 0.94 -52.16
N LYS A 574 -18.46 0.89 -52.97
CA LYS A 574 -18.64 1.66 -54.21
C LYS A 574 -18.76 3.18 -54.02
N GLY A 575 -19.05 3.65 -52.80
CA GLY A 575 -19.22 5.07 -52.49
C GLY A 575 -17.99 5.92 -52.82
N ILE A 576 -16.79 5.42 -52.54
CA ILE A 576 -15.52 6.11 -52.86
C ILE A 576 -15.34 6.27 -54.37
N ASN A 577 -15.64 5.22 -55.14
CA ASN A 577 -15.52 5.27 -56.59
C ASN A 577 -16.46 6.32 -57.20
N MET A 578 -17.63 6.55 -56.57
CA MET A 578 -18.54 7.61 -56.98
C MET A 578 -18.01 9.00 -56.64
N HIS A 579 -17.35 9.18 -55.48
CA HIS A 579 -16.68 10.42 -55.14
C HIS A 579 -15.59 10.78 -56.15
N GLN A 580 -14.76 9.83 -56.58
CA GLN A 580 -13.75 10.08 -57.63
C GLN A 580 -14.39 10.53 -58.95
N LYS A 581 -15.48 9.88 -59.37
CA LYS A 581 -16.15 10.19 -60.64
C LYS A 581 -16.83 11.56 -60.65
N LEU A 582 -17.54 11.89 -59.56
CA LEU A 582 -18.40 13.07 -59.53
C LEU A 582 -17.72 14.29 -58.89
N GLY A 583 -16.70 14.09 -58.06
CA GLY A 583 -15.96 15.16 -57.38
C GLY A 583 -16.70 15.80 -56.21
N PHE A 584 -17.68 15.09 -55.62
CA PHE A 584 -18.54 15.65 -54.56
C PHE A 584 -17.89 15.68 -53.17
N SER A 585 -16.80 14.94 -52.94
CA SER A 585 -16.10 14.94 -51.65
C SER A 585 -14.71 15.54 -51.78
N ARG A 586 -14.45 16.64 -51.07
CA ARG A 586 -13.11 17.25 -51.00
C ARG A 586 -12.08 16.36 -50.29
N PHE A 587 -12.52 15.41 -49.47
CA PHE A 587 -11.64 14.50 -48.73
C PHE A 587 -11.15 13.34 -49.60
N PHE A 588 -12.07 12.73 -50.37
CA PHE A 588 -11.77 11.50 -51.09
C PHE A 588 -11.40 11.71 -52.55
N THR A 589 -11.72 12.86 -53.16
CA THR A 589 -11.42 13.08 -54.59
C THR A 589 -9.93 13.36 -54.80
N MET A 590 -9.25 12.49 -55.56
CA MET A 590 -7.81 12.57 -55.83
C MET A 590 -7.45 13.44 -57.04
N ALA A 591 -8.42 13.78 -57.88
CA ALA A 591 -8.20 14.58 -59.08
C ALA A 591 -8.61 16.05 -58.85
N SER A 592 -7.67 16.97 -59.08
CA SER A 592 -8.00 18.27 -59.65
C SER A 592 -8.71 17.98 -60.97
N LYS A 593 -10.02 18.23 -61.06
CA LYS A 593 -10.65 18.35 -62.38
C LYS A 593 -9.89 19.48 -63.07
N GLY A 594 -9.20 19.14 -64.15
CA GLY A 594 -8.50 20.10 -65.01
C GLY A 594 -9.43 21.19 -65.52
#